data_AF-A0A3N5SZ84-F1
#
_entry.id   AF-A0A3N5SZ84-F1
#
_cell.length_a   1.000
_cell.length_b   1.000
_cell.length_c   1.000
_cell.angle_alpha   90.00
_cell.angle_beta   90.00
_cell.angle_gamma   90.00
#
_symmetry.space_group_name_H-M   'P 1'
#
loop_
_entity.id
_entity.type
_entity.pdbx_description
1 polymer ?
#
loop_
_entity_poly.entity_id
_entity_poly.type
_entity_poly.pdbx_seq_one_letter_code
_entity_poly.pdbx_strand_id
1 'polypeptide(L)'
;MDTHRFALILIDVALLLALGLYTAAGLRHVPFHGDEATFVHMSRDYDTLTHQGDPGRLHYRRPLWRSELQYLRMMNGTINPYSIGLAWDLAGYRVHDLNHNWEWIEEPPGPWDQWGLNIRAGNKPHDDLLAVARIPST
;
A
#
# COMPACT_ATOMS: atom_id res chain seq x y z
N MET A 1 3.43 14.47 -39.27
CA MET A 1 3.19 15.03 -37.93
C MET A 1 3.88 16.37 -37.87
N ASP A 2 3.22 17.42 -37.40
CA ASP A 2 3.83 18.76 -37.30
C ASP A 2 5.04 18.71 -36.35
N THR A 3 6.19 19.23 -36.81
CA THR A 3 7.43 19.33 -36.03
C THR A 3 7.23 20.03 -34.70
N HIS A 4 6.33 21.02 -34.62
CA HIS A 4 5.99 21.69 -33.37
C HIS A 4 5.26 20.76 -32.40
N ARG A 5 4.29 19.98 -32.91
CA ARG A 5 3.55 19.00 -32.10
C ARG A 5 4.46 17.88 -31.58
N PHE A 6 5.40 17.43 -32.39
CA PHE A 6 6.39 16.43 -31.95
C PHE A 6 7.30 16.97 -30.85
N ALA A 7 7.80 18.21 -30.99
CA ALA A 7 8.62 18.84 -29.98
C ALA A 7 7.88 19.00 -28.63
N LEU A 8 6.61 19.39 -28.65
CA LEU A 8 5.79 19.48 -27.44
C LEU A 8 5.64 18.13 -26.74
N ILE A 9 5.37 17.05 -27.49
CA ILE A 9 5.28 15.70 -26.93
C ILE A 9 6.59 15.30 -26.27
N LEU A 10 7.75 15.61 -26.87
CA LEU A 10 9.05 15.30 -26.27
C LEU A 10 9.28 16.08 -24.97
N ILE A 11 8.87 17.35 -24.92
CA ILE A 11 8.95 18.16 -23.70
C ILE A 11 8.04 17.58 -22.62
N ASP A 12 6.81 17.20 -22.96
CA ASP A 12 5.86 16.59 -22.02
C ASP A 12 6.42 15.28 -21.46
N VAL A 13 6.98 14.41 -22.32
CA VAL A 13 7.63 13.17 -21.89
C VAL A 13 8.83 13.46 -20.99
N ALA A 14 9.69 14.39 -21.37
CA ALA A 14 10.86 14.74 -20.57
C ALA A 14 10.45 15.30 -19.20
N LEU A 15 9.41 16.14 -19.15
CA LEU A 15 8.86 16.69 -17.92
C LEU A 15 8.28 15.61 -17.01
N LEU A 16 7.45 14.71 -17.56
CA LEU A 16 6.86 13.62 -16.80
C LEU A 16 7.91 12.64 -16.27
N LEU A 17 8.94 12.34 -17.07
CA LEU A 17 10.08 11.54 -16.62
C LEU A 17 10.86 12.24 -15.50
N ALA A 18 11.15 13.54 -15.65
CA ALA A 18 11.84 14.30 -14.62
C ALA A 18 11.03 14.35 -13.32
N LEU A 19 9.71 14.53 -13.40
CA LEU A 19 8.82 14.54 -12.25
C LEU A 19 8.76 13.17 -11.56
N GLY A 20 8.61 12.09 -12.33
CA GLY A 20 8.60 10.72 -11.79
C GLY A 20 9.95 10.33 -11.15
N LEU A 21 11.07 10.76 -11.72
CA LEU A 21 12.39 10.56 -11.12
C LEU A 21 12.55 11.37 -9.82
N TYR A 22 12.03 12.59 -9.78
CA TYR A 22 12.04 13.42 -8.59
C TYR A 22 11.22 12.79 -7.44
N THR A 23 10.01 12.29 -7.71
CA THR A 23 9.18 11.62 -6.70
C THR A 23 9.84 10.33 -6.20
N ALA A 24 10.37 9.51 -7.12
CA ALA A 24 11.08 8.29 -6.76
C ALA A 24 12.36 8.56 -5.93
N ALA A 25 13.12 9.61 -6.25
CA ALA A 25 14.30 10.01 -5.49
C ALA A 25 13.94 10.51 -4.08
N GLY A 26 12.79 11.19 -3.93
CA GLY A 26 12.29 11.69 -2.65
C GLY A 26 11.75 10.60 -1.71
N LEU A 27 11.47 9.40 -2.22
CA LEU A 27 10.71 8.37 -1.50
C LEU A 27 11.31 7.94 -0.16
N ARG A 28 12.63 7.93 -0.05
CA ARG A 28 13.36 7.57 1.18
C ARG A 28 13.36 8.67 2.24
N HIS A 29 12.99 9.89 1.86
CA HIS A 29 12.94 11.05 2.75
C HIS A 29 11.55 11.30 3.33
N VAL A 30 10.52 10.64 2.80
CA VAL A 30 9.15 10.76 3.29
C VAL A 30 9.01 9.96 4.61
N PRO A 31 8.63 10.63 5.72
CA PRO A 31 8.39 9.93 6.98
C PRO A 31 7.26 8.94 6.82
N PHE A 32 7.32 7.84 7.57
CA PHE A 32 6.27 6.83 7.54
C PHE A 32 4.94 7.38 8.04
N HIS A 33 3.86 7.09 7.31
CA HIS A 33 2.48 7.36 7.70
C HIS A 33 1.70 6.06 7.98
N GLY A 34 0.81 6.07 8.97
CA GLY A 34 0.03 4.89 9.35
C GLY A 34 -0.80 4.28 8.22
N ASP A 35 -1.29 5.10 7.28
CA ASP A 35 -2.03 4.61 6.10
C ASP A 35 -1.19 3.69 5.21
N GLU A 36 0.14 3.85 5.18
CA GLU A 36 1.01 2.96 4.42
C GLU A 36 0.95 1.53 4.98
N ALA A 37 0.93 1.40 6.31
CA ALA A 37 0.71 0.11 6.97
C ALA A 37 -0.65 -0.49 6.62
N THR A 38 -1.71 0.32 6.58
CA THR A 38 -3.05 -0.12 6.19
C THR A 38 -3.06 -0.66 4.76
N PHE A 39 -2.44 0.03 3.80
CA PHE A 39 -2.39 -0.43 2.41
C PHE A 39 -1.57 -1.71 2.23
N VAL A 40 -0.44 -1.84 2.94
CA VAL A 40 0.34 -3.08 2.96
C VAL A 40 -0.49 -4.22 3.57
N HIS A 41 -1.22 -3.96 4.66
CA HIS A 41 -2.11 -4.95 5.27
C HIS A 41 -3.24 -5.38 4.31
N MET A 42 -3.88 -4.43 3.63
CA MET A 42 -4.92 -4.70 2.64
C MET A 42 -4.42 -5.52 1.46
N SER A 43 -3.13 -5.42 1.11
CA SER A 43 -2.54 -6.15 -0.01
C SER A 43 -2.59 -7.68 0.14
N ARG A 44 -2.89 -8.20 1.33
CA ARG A 44 -3.17 -9.64 1.57
C ARG A 44 -4.25 -10.21 0.65
N ASP A 45 -5.16 -9.38 0.14
CA ASP A 45 -6.19 -9.82 -0.78
C ASP A 45 -5.65 -10.22 -2.14
N TYR A 46 -4.48 -9.71 -2.53
CA TYR A 46 -3.75 -10.19 -3.71
C TYR A 46 -3.47 -11.69 -3.55
N ASP A 47 -2.91 -12.12 -2.42
CA ASP A 47 -2.62 -13.53 -2.14
C ASP A 47 -3.89 -14.41 -2.19
N THR A 48 -5.01 -13.88 -1.69
CA THR A 48 -6.30 -14.56 -1.75
C THR A 48 -6.76 -14.82 -3.20
N LEU A 49 -6.49 -13.88 -4.11
CA LEU A 49 -6.83 -14.02 -5.52
C LEU A 49 -5.83 -14.88 -6.30
N THR A 50 -4.54 -14.67 -6.09
CA THR A 50 -3.49 -15.20 -6.97
C THR A 50 -2.93 -16.53 -6.51
N HIS A 51 -2.67 -16.69 -5.20
CA HIS A 51 -2.08 -17.92 -4.65
C HIS A 51 -3.13 -18.88 -4.09
N GLN A 52 -4.12 -18.36 -3.37
CA GLN A 52 -5.19 -19.20 -2.81
C GLN A 52 -6.25 -19.54 -3.85
N GLY A 53 -6.41 -18.71 -4.90
CA GLY A 53 -7.40 -18.93 -5.95
C GLY A 53 -8.85 -18.89 -5.44
N ASP A 54 -9.13 -18.14 -4.37
CA ASP A 54 -10.44 -18.09 -3.73
C ASP A 54 -11.04 -16.67 -3.76
N PRO A 55 -11.48 -16.18 -4.94
CA PRO A 55 -12.14 -14.88 -5.06
C PRO A 55 -13.44 -14.80 -4.24
N GLY A 56 -14.06 -15.95 -3.91
CA GLY A 56 -15.28 -16.02 -3.11
C GLY A 56 -15.09 -15.51 -1.67
N ARG A 57 -13.85 -15.47 -1.17
CA ARG A 57 -13.50 -14.85 0.12
C ARG A 57 -13.53 -13.33 0.08
N LEU A 58 -13.42 -12.73 -1.10
CA LEU A 58 -13.45 -11.27 -1.28
C LEU A 58 -14.85 -10.74 -1.60
N HIS A 59 -15.81 -11.62 -1.86
CA HIS A 59 -17.20 -11.24 -2.05
C HIS A 59 -17.74 -10.52 -0.80
N TYR A 60 -18.55 -9.51 -1.03
CA TYR A 60 -19.24 -8.80 0.04
C TYR A 60 -20.15 -9.74 0.83
N ARG A 61 -19.97 -9.76 2.15
CA ARG A 61 -20.77 -10.52 3.12
C ARG A 61 -21.33 -9.59 4.17
N ARG A 62 -22.64 -9.74 4.46
CA ARG A 62 -23.25 -9.05 5.59
C ARG A 62 -23.06 -9.82 6.90
N PRO A 63 -22.95 -9.10 8.03
CA PRO A 63 -22.80 -7.64 8.14
C PRO A 63 -21.35 -7.16 7.92
N LEU A 64 -21.20 -5.87 7.57
CA LEU A 64 -19.93 -5.25 7.19
C LEU A 64 -18.82 -5.36 8.25
N TRP A 65 -19.17 -5.19 9.52
CA TRP A 65 -18.23 -5.19 10.65
C TRP A 65 -17.65 -6.58 10.98
N ARG A 66 -18.05 -7.65 10.27
CA ARG A 66 -17.45 -8.98 10.46
C ARG A 66 -16.06 -9.12 9.87
N SER A 67 -15.65 -8.20 9.00
CA SER A 67 -14.32 -8.24 8.40
C SER A 67 -13.78 -6.82 8.26
N GLU A 68 -12.72 -6.54 9.00
CA GLU A 68 -11.91 -5.33 8.88
C GLU A 68 -11.46 -5.11 7.43
N LEU A 69 -10.85 -6.11 6.80
CA LEU A 69 -10.43 -6.03 5.40
C LEU A 69 -11.59 -5.70 4.45
N GLN A 70 -12.80 -6.24 4.66
CA GLN A 70 -13.95 -5.87 3.83
C GLN A 70 -14.34 -4.40 3.99
N TYR A 71 -14.34 -3.91 5.23
CA TYR A 71 -14.59 -2.50 5.49
C TYR A 71 -13.53 -1.61 4.82
N LEU A 72 -12.25 -1.96 4.95
CA LEU A 72 -11.14 -1.24 4.34
C LEU A 72 -11.22 -1.23 2.80
N ARG A 73 -11.61 -2.35 2.15
CA ARG A 73 -11.84 -2.40 0.69
C ARG A 73 -12.90 -1.39 0.25
N MET A 74 -13.98 -1.26 1.02
CA MET A 74 -15.08 -0.34 0.70
C MET A 74 -14.64 1.11 0.80
N MET A 75 -13.76 1.43 1.76
CA MET A 75 -13.27 2.80 1.96
C MET A 75 -12.19 3.22 0.95
N ASN A 76 -11.25 2.32 0.67
CA ASN A 76 -10.00 2.69 -0.01
C ASN A 76 -9.90 2.17 -1.45
N GLY A 77 -10.82 1.31 -1.88
CA GLY A 77 -10.70 0.57 -3.15
C GLY A 77 -9.59 -0.48 -3.11
N THR A 78 -9.31 -1.09 -4.27
CA THR A 78 -8.46 -2.29 -4.34
C THR A 78 -7.26 -2.16 -5.27
N ILE A 79 -7.21 -1.16 -6.15
CA ILE A 79 -6.13 -1.03 -7.15
C ILE A 79 -4.78 -0.88 -6.44
N ASN A 80 -4.65 0.06 -5.50
CA ASN A 80 -3.39 0.26 -4.80
C ASN A 80 -2.96 -0.99 -3.97
N PRO A 81 -3.79 -1.55 -3.07
CA PRO A 81 -3.47 -2.79 -2.38
C PRO A 81 -3.04 -3.94 -3.29
N TYR A 82 -3.67 -4.12 -4.46
CA TYR A 82 -3.28 -5.18 -5.39
C TYR A 82 -1.97 -4.91 -6.11
N SER A 83 -1.68 -3.66 -6.47
CA SER A 83 -0.39 -3.29 -7.03
C SER A 83 0.73 -3.48 -6.00
N ILE A 84 0.49 -3.14 -4.73
CA ILE A 84 1.39 -3.48 -3.61
C ILE A 84 1.56 -4.99 -3.48
N GLY A 85 0.44 -5.72 -3.56
CA GLY A 85 0.33 -7.18 -3.66
C GLY A 85 1.36 -7.80 -4.61
N LEU A 86 1.24 -7.38 -5.86
CA LEU A 86 2.13 -7.80 -6.93
C LEU A 86 3.59 -7.40 -6.66
N ALA A 87 3.84 -6.19 -6.16
CA ALA A 87 5.19 -5.69 -5.91
C ALA A 87 5.93 -6.54 -4.86
N TRP A 88 5.31 -6.85 -3.72
CA TRP A 88 5.96 -7.67 -2.69
C TRP A 88 6.10 -9.13 -3.13
N ASP A 89 5.17 -9.66 -3.92
CA ASP A 89 5.25 -11.02 -4.44
C ASP A 89 6.42 -11.19 -5.41
N LEU A 90 6.60 -10.23 -6.33
CA LEU A 90 7.75 -10.17 -7.24
C LEU A 90 9.07 -9.95 -6.51
N ALA A 91 9.05 -9.26 -5.35
CA ALA A 91 10.21 -9.09 -4.49
C ALA A 91 10.50 -10.32 -3.60
N GLY A 92 9.68 -11.37 -3.67
CA GLY A 92 9.88 -12.64 -2.97
C GLY A 92 9.26 -12.72 -1.57
N TYR A 93 8.52 -11.70 -1.13
CA TYR A 93 7.76 -11.75 0.11
C TYR A 93 6.51 -12.62 -0.04
N ARG A 94 5.93 -13.00 1.09
CA ARG A 94 4.69 -13.77 1.18
C ARG A 94 3.74 -13.12 2.17
N VAL A 95 2.49 -13.57 2.13
CA VAL A 95 1.41 -13.03 2.98
C VAL A 95 1.73 -13.06 4.49
N HIS A 96 2.59 -13.97 4.94
CA HIS A 96 3.01 -14.07 6.35
C HIS A 96 4.06 -13.03 6.75
N ASP A 97 4.74 -12.39 5.80
CA ASP A 97 5.72 -11.32 6.05
C ASP A 97 5.04 -9.94 6.24
N LEU A 98 3.76 -9.85 5.88
CA LEU A 98 3.00 -8.60 5.95
C LEU A 98 2.67 -8.22 7.40
N ASN A 99 2.55 -6.92 7.65
CA ASN A 99 2.18 -6.33 8.93
C ASN A 99 0.68 -6.51 9.28
N HIS A 100 0.35 -6.30 10.54
CA HIS A 100 -1.02 -6.09 10.99
C HIS A 100 -1.54 -4.70 10.61
N ASN A 101 -2.86 -4.48 10.63
CA ASN A 101 -3.42 -3.19 10.27
C ASN A 101 -2.96 -2.09 11.23
N TRP A 102 -2.88 -0.84 10.75
CA TRP A 102 -2.60 0.30 11.62
C TRP A 102 -3.83 0.64 12.47
N GLU A 103 -3.59 0.79 13.77
CA GLU A 103 -4.61 1.08 14.77
C GLU A 103 -4.68 2.60 14.99
N TRP A 104 -5.86 3.16 14.70
CA TRP A 104 -6.20 4.57 14.93
C TRP A 104 -6.94 4.72 16.26
N ILE A 105 -6.18 4.87 17.34
CA ILE A 105 -6.70 4.94 18.71
C ILE A 105 -6.43 6.33 19.27
N GLU A 106 -7.49 7.10 19.54
CA GLU A 106 -7.39 8.45 20.13
C GLU A 106 -6.86 8.41 21.57
N GLU A 107 -7.27 7.41 22.36
CA GLU A 107 -6.85 7.21 23.76
C GLU A 107 -6.21 5.82 23.95
N PRO A 108 -4.93 5.67 23.61
CA PRO A 108 -4.16 4.45 23.84
C PRO A 108 -4.26 3.92 25.29
N PRO A 109 -4.55 2.63 25.51
CA PRO A 109 -4.51 2.07 26.85
C PRO A 109 -3.06 1.95 27.35
N GLY A 110 -2.84 2.34 28.61
CA GLY A 110 -1.56 2.18 29.29
C GLY A 110 -0.58 3.34 29.06
N PRO A 111 0.75 3.11 29.18
CA PRO A 111 1.75 4.19 29.15
C PRO A 111 2.22 4.57 27.74
N TRP A 112 1.65 3.97 26.70
CA TRP A 112 2.13 4.11 25.32
C TRP A 112 1.31 5.15 24.57
N ASP A 113 1.96 5.88 23.66
CA ASP A 113 1.25 6.64 22.64
C ASP A 113 0.78 5.71 21.49
N GLN A 114 -0.05 6.24 20.59
CA GLN A 114 -0.59 5.46 19.46
C GLN A 114 0.53 4.86 18.61
N TRP A 115 1.60 5.62 18.39
CA TRP A 115 2.77 5.16 17.65
C TRP A 115 3.42 3.94 18.32
N GLY A 116 3.78 4.06 19.59
CA GLY A 116 4.43 3.00 20.36
C GLY A 116 3.60 1.72 20.45
N LEU A 117 2.27 1.84 20.55
CA LEU A 117 1.37 0.69 20.46
C LEU A 117 1.48 -0.03 19.12
N ASN A 118 1.41 0.70 18.01
CA ASN A 118 1.46 0.12 16.68
C ASN A 118 2.81 -0.55 16.38
N ILE A 119 3.91 0.09 16.79
CA ILE A 119 5.25 -0.52 16.63
C ILE A 119 5.34 -1.83 17.41
N ARG A 120 4.87 -1.85 18.66
CA ARG A 120 4.91 -3.05 19.50
C ARG A 120 3.98 -4.16 19.00
N ALA A 121 2.84 -3.81 18.40
CA ALA A 121 1.89 -4.76 17.85
C ALA A 121 2.33 -5.35 16.50
N GLY A 122 3.42 -4.86 15.90
CA GLY A 122 3.85 -5.30 14.57
C GLY A 122 2.98 -4.73 13.44
N ASN A 123 2.36 -3.57 13.68
CA ASN A 123 1.49 -2.91 12.71
C ASN A 123 2.31 -2.10 11.68
N LYS A 124 3.56 -1.76 11.99
CA LYS A 124 4.49 -1.15 11.02
C LYS A 124 5.20 -2.25 10.21
N PRO A 125 5.15 -2.21 8.86
CA PRO A 125 5.95 -3.10 8.02
C PRO A 125 7.46 -2.95 8.27
N HIS A 126 8.21 -4.01 7.99
CA HIS A 126 9.67 -3.92 7.88
C HIS A 126 10.05 -2.89 6.79
N ASP A 127 11.19 -2.22 6.97
CA ASP A 127 11.58 -1.08 6.13
C ASP A 127 11.79 -1.46 4.66
N ASP A 128 12.22 -2.70 4.41
CA ASP A 128 12.39 -3.28 3.08
C ASP A 128 11.05 -3.57 2.40
N LEU A 129 10.09 -4.18 3.11
CA LEU A 129 8.73 -4.38 2.62
C LEU A 129 8.03 -3.04 2.36
N LEU A 130 8.20 -2.05 3.26
CA LEU A 130 7.68 -0.70 3.08
C LEU A 130 8.26 -0.04 1.82
N ALA A 131 9.57 -0.16 1.59
CA ALA A 131 10.21 0.36 0.40
C ALA A 131 9.65 -0.25 -0.89
N VAL A 132 9.33 -1.55 -0.88
CA VAL A 132 8.70 -2.24 -2.02
C VAL A 132 7.26 -1.76 -2.22
N ALA A 133 6.47 -1.65 -1.15
CA ALA A 133 5.07 -1.22 -1.22
C ALA A 133 4.90 0.23 -1.72
N ARG A 134 5.91 1.06 -1.49
CA ARG A 134 5.93 2.45 -1.95
C ARG A 134 6.08 2.57 -3.48
N ILE A 135 6.69 1.60 -4.17
CA ILE A 135 6.93 1.66 -5.63
C ILE A 135 5.64 1.88 -6.43
N PRO A 136 4.57 1.06 -6.28
CA PRO A 136 3.32 1.27 -7.00
C PRO A 136 2.44 2.39 -6.44
N SER A 137 2.84 3.00 -5.31
CA SER A 137 2.09 4.03 -4.60
C SER A 137 2.69 5.44 -4.78
N THR A 138 3.70 5.60 -5.64
CA THR A 138 4.47 6.84 -5.86
C THR A 138 4.33 7.35 -7.29
#